data_AF-A0A8H3C389-F1
#
_entry.id   AF-A0A8H3C389-F1
#
_cell.length_a   1.000
_cell.length_b   1.000
_cell.length_c   1.000
_cell.angle_alpha   90.00
_cell.angle_beta   90.00
_cell.angle_gamma   90.00
#
_symmetry.space_group_name_H-M   'P 1'
#
loop_
_entity.id
_entity.type
_entity.pdbx_description
1 polymer ?
#
loop_
_entity_poly.entity_id
_entity_poly.type
_entity_poly.pdbx_seq_one_letter_code
_entity_poly.pdbx_strand_id
1 'polypeptide(L)'
;MTPRLLSNHSAEHPEGILGHDILKSFYGVTGDSSSLTYQPGHERIPENWYRRPDDYDIPAISLDFDKLAIEHPEFFSFGGNTGKTNSFAGANIEDLTGGVYNAKDLLKGKTLICFALQASQAGMAAPASKLFAEKVAPVLSSMGCPMLKQYNATALGIYPGA
;
A
#
# COMPACT_ATOMS: atom_id res chain seq x y z
N MET A 1 1.29 -4.57 -7.84
CA MET A 1 1.29 -3.08 -7.85
C MET A 1 2.38 -2.47 -8.74
N THR A 2 3.68 -2.54 -8.41
CA THR A 2 4.76 -1.93 -9.23
C THR A 2 4.77 -2.40 -10.69
N PRO A 3 4.59 -3.71 -11.00
CA PRO A 3 4.51 -4.15 -12.39
C PRO A 3 3.27 -3.62 -13.14
N ARG A 4 2.16 -3.34 -12.45
CA ARG A 4 0.95 -2.80 -13.11
C ARG A 4 1.11 -1.34 -13.54
N LEU A 5 1.93 -0.59 -12.81
CA LEU A 5 2.07 0.85 -13.00
C LEU A 5 3.29 1.23 -13.84
N LEU A 6 4.39 0.48 -13.71
CA LEU A 6 5.66 0.86 -14.32
C LEU A 6 6.00 0.07 -15.59
N SER A 7 5.30 -1.04 -15.89
CA SER A 7 5.56 -1.81 -17.12
C SER A 7 5.29 -0.98 -18.36
N ASN A 8 6.09 -1.19 -19.41
CA ASN A 8 5.86 -0.59 -20.72
C ASN A 8 4.90 -1.46 -21.52
N HIS A 9 3.75 -0.92 -21.90
CA HIS A 9 2.71 -1.60 -22.69
C HIS A 9 2.81 -1.22 -24.17
N SER A 10 3.95 -1.50 -24.80
CA SER A 10 4.14 -1.24 -26.23
C SER A 10 3.24 -2.12 -27.11
N ALA A 11 3.16 -1.82 -28.40
CA ALA A 11 2.36 -2.63 -29.34
C ALA A 11 2.87 -4.08 -29.44
N GLU A 12 4.18 -4.29 -29.28
CA GLU A 12 4.83 -5.60 -29.27
C GLU A 12 4.60 -6.37 -27.96
N HIS A 13 4.36 -5.66 -26.86
CA HIS A 13 4.19 -6.21 -25.51
C HIS A 13 2.96 -5.61 -24.81
N PRO A 14 1.74 -5.87 -25.32
CA PRO A 14 0.52 -5.26 -24.79
C PRO A 14 0.23 -5.66 -23.34
N GLU A 15 0.69 -6.82 -22.89
CA GLU A 15 0.62 -7.29 -21.50
C GLU A 15 1.53 -6.52 -20.53
N GLY A 16 2.51 -5.80 -21.06
CA GLY A 16 3.47 -5.01 -20.30
C GLY A 16 4.76 -5.76 -19.97
N ILE A 17 5.90 -5.13 -20.24
CA ILE A 17 7.22 -5.60 -19.77
C ILE A 17 7.80 -4.63 -18.75
N LEU A 18 8.30 -5.17 -17.64
CA LEU A 18 9.07 -4.44 -16.64
C LEU A 18 10.53 -4.90 -16.66
N GLY A 19 11.39 -4.11 -17.29
CA GLY A 19 12.83 -4.31 -17.32
C GLY A 19 13.58 -3.50 -16.24
N HIS A 20 14.85 -3.86 -16.02
CA HIS A 20 15.73 -3.11 -15.11
C HIS A 20 15.97 -1.68 -15.58
N ASP A 21 16.03 -1.45 -16.89
CA ASP A 21 16.15 -0.13 -17.52
C ASP A 21 14.95 0.77 -17.21
N ILE A 22 13.74 0.22 -17.30
CA ILE A 22 12.49 0.92 -16.97
C ILE A 22 12.50 1.32 -15.48
N LEU A 23 12.80 0.37 -14.59
CA LEU A 23 12.89 0.65 -13.16
C LEU A 23 13.96 1.70 -12.85
N LYS A 24 15.14 1.56 -13.43
CA LYS A 24 16.24 2.52 -13.27
C LYS A 24 15.85 3.94 -13.70
N SER A 25 15.10 4.09 -14.78
CA SER A 25 14.59 5.39 -15.22
C SER A 25 13.60 5.98 -14.22
N PHE A 26 12.59 5.22 -13.79
CA PHE A 26 11.58 5.71 -12.84
C PHE A 26 12.17 6.06 -11.46
N TYR A 27 13.16 5.30 -11.00
CA TYR A 27 13.81 5.53 -9.70
C TYR A 27 15.08 6.38 -9.78
N GLY A 28 15.46 6.89 -10.96
CA GLY A 28 16.65 7.73 -11.13
C GLY A 28 17.95 7.00 -10.75
N VAL A 29 18.09 5.72 -11.08
CA VAL A 29 19.25 4.89 -10.72
C VAL A 29 20.09 4.56 -11.96
N THR A 30 21.42 4.59 -11.83
CA THR A 30 22.36 4.18 -12.87
C THR A 30 23.29 3.05 -12.38
N GLY A 31 24.12 2.53 -13.28
CA GLY A 31 25.07 1.44 -12.99
C GLY A 31 24.55 0.06 -13.34
N ASP A 32 25.32 -0.97 -13.00
CA ASP A 32 24.98 -2.38 -13.20
C ASP A 32 24.36 -3.01 -11.94
N SER A 33 23.94 -4.27 -12.00
CA SER A 33 23.31 -4.96 -10.87
C SER A 33 24.22 -5.10 -9.64
N SER A 34 25.53 -5.01 -9.80
CA SER A 34 26.50 -5.08 -8.70
C SER A 34 26.88 -3.72 -8.12
N SER A 35 26.59 -2.63 -8.85
CA SER A 35 26.92 -1.27 -8.43
C SER A 35 25.87 -0.28 -8.94
N LEU A 36 24.76 -0.19 -8.19
CA LEU A 36 23.69 0.77 -8.47
C LEU A 36 23.96 2.09 -7.73
N THR A 37 23.81 3.22 -8.42
CA THR A 37 23.96 4.56 -7.83
C THR A 37 22.71 5.38 -8.10
N TYR A 38 22.09 5.88 -7.03
CA TYR A 38 20.98 6.82 -7.14
C TYR A 38 21.48 8.19 -7.63
N GLN A 39 20.73 8.77 -8.56
CA GLN A 39 20.99 10.06 -9.19
C GLN A 39 19.84 11.01 -8.83
N PRO A 40 19.99 11.85 -7.78
CA PRO A 40 18.94 12.76 -7.37
C PRO A 40 18.40 13.61 -8.53
N GLY A 41 17.07 13.64 -8.69
CA GLY A 41 16.39 14.45 -9.70
C GLY A 41 16.40 13.88 -11.13
N HIS A 42 16.76 12.61 -11.30
CA HIS A 42 16.79 11.93 -12.61
C HIS A 42 15.62 10.96 -12.83
N GLU A 43 14.66 10.90 -11.89
CA GLU A 43 13.42 10.15 -12.05
C GLU A 43 12.64 10.65 -13.27
N ARG A 44 12.40 9.75 -14.22
CA ARG A 44 11.66 10.09 -15.43
C ARG A 44 10.92 8.89 -15.99
N ILE A 45 9.79 9.17 -16.65
CA ILE A 45 9.14 8.22 -17.55
C ILE A 45 10.17 7.85 -18.64
N PRO A 46 10.45 6.57 -18.88
CA PRO A 46 11.39 6.16 -19.91
C PRO A 46 10.96 6.63 -21.30
N GLU A 47 11.93 6.87 -22.19
CA GLU A 47 11.66 7.11 -23.60
C GLU A 47 10.94 5.91 -24.22
N ASN A 48 9.98 6.16 -25.12
CA ASN A 48 9.13 5.13 -25.74
C ASN A 48 8.38 4.23 -24.74
N TRP A 49 8.02 4.80 -23.58
CA TRP A 49 7.18 4.12 -22.60
C TRP A 49 5.70 4.42 -22.84
N TYR A 50 4.88 3.38 -22.84
CA TYR A 50 3.44 3.45 -23.04
C TYR A 50 2.71 2.97 -21.79
N ARG A 51 1.74 3.78 -21.34
CA ARG A 51 0.86 3.37 -20.23
C ARG A 51 0.02 2.16 -20.64
N ARG A 52 -0.42 1.39 -19.65
CA ARG A 52 -1.42 0.34 -19.84
C ARG A 52 -2.72 0.88 -20.47
N PRO A 53 -3.44 0.05 -21.26
CA PRO A 53 -4.64 0.51 -21.98
C PRO A 53 -5.83 0.82 -21.07
N ASP A 54 -5.98 0.12 -19.94
CA ASP A 54 -7.11 0.31 -19.02
C ASP A 54 -6.73 1.13 -17.77
N ASP A 55 -7.72 1.47 -16.95
CA ASP A 55 -7.49 2.14 -15.67
C ASP A 55 -7.16 1.15 -14.54
N TYR A 56 -6.19 1.49 -13.69
CA TYR A 56 -5.79 0.65 -12.55
C TYR A 56 -6.50 1.17 -11.31
N ASP A 57 -7.70 0.65 -11.10
CA ASP A 57 -8.65 1.11 -10.11
C ASP A 57 -8.63 0.23 -8.83
N ILE A 58 -9.50 0.55 -7.87
CA ILE A 58 -9.56 -0.16 -6.58
C ILE A 58 -9.85 -1.67 -6.76
N PRO A 59 -10.81 -2.12 -7.58
CA PRO A 59 -10.99 -3.55 -7.87
C PRO A 59 -9.72 -4.24 -8.37
N ALA A 60 -9.01 -3.64 -9.33
CA ALA A 60 -7.76 -4.21 -9.84
C ALA A 60 -6.66 -4.26 -8.76
N ILE A 61 -6.58 -3.23 -7.92
CA ILE A 61 -5.67 -3.19 -6.77
C ILE A 61 -5.98 -4.30 -5.76
N SER A 62 -7.26 -4.51 -5.43
CA SER A 62 -7.69 -5.57 -4.49
C SER A 62 -7.31 -6.96 -4.99
N LEU A 63 -7.52 -7.26 -6.29
CA LEU A 63 -7.15 -8.57 -6.86
C LEU A 63 -5.64 -8.82 -6.83
N ASP A 64 -4.83 -7.78 -7.04
CA ASP A 64 -3.38 -7.89 -6.95
C ASP A 64 -2.93 -8.10 -5.49
N PHE A 65 -3.59 -7.46 -4.51
CA PHE A 65 -3.34 -7.72 -3.08
C PHE A 65 -3.76 -9.13 -2.66
N ASP A 66 -4.89 -9.65 -3.15
CA ASP A 66 -5.34 -11.01 -2.85
C ASP A 66 -4.30 -12.04 -3.30
N LYS A 67 -3.74 -11.87 -4.50
CA LYS A 67 -2.65 -12.72 -5.01
C LYS A 67 -1.41 -12.65 -4.13
N LEU A 68 -0.98 -11.43 -3.79
CA LEU A 68 0.16 -11.23 -2.89
C LEU A 68 -0.08 -11.83 -1.50
N ALA A 69 -1.31 -11.79 -0.99
CA ALA A 69 -1.63 -12.35 0.32
C ALA A 69 -1.61 -13.88 0.33
N ILE A 70 -1.92 -14.51 -0.81
CA ILE A 70 -1.81 -15.96 -0.99
C ILE A 70 -0.35 -16.40 -1.08
N GLU A 71 0.47 -15.67 -1.84
CA GLU A 71 1.88 -16.02 -2.07
C GLU A 71 2.80 -15.62 -0.90
N HIS A 72 2.51 -14.46 -0.29
CA HIS A 72 3.33 -13.81 0.73
C HIS A 72 2.45 -13.23 1.86
N PRO A 73 1.80 -14.08 2.67
CA PRO A 73 0.93 -13.65 3.76
C PRO A 73 1.64 -12.76 4.79
N GLU A 74 2.96 -12.88 4.93
CA GLU A 74 3.79 -12.07 5.81
C GLU A 74 3.69 -10.56 5.53
N PHE A 75 3.46 -10.15 4.27
CA PHE A 75 3.32 -8.73 3.89
C PHE A 75 2.05 -8.08 4.42
N PHE A 76 1.10 -8.89 4.91
CA PHE A 76 -0.15 -8.43 5.49
C PHE A 76 -0.15 -8.58 7.02
N SER A 77 1.04 -8.76 7.63
CA SER A 77 1.21 -8.71 9.08
C SER A 77 1.23 -7.26 9.54
N PHE A 78 0.23 -6.88 10.34
CA PHE A 78 0.19 -5.56 10.98
C PHE A 78 0.89 -5.62 12.32
N GLY A 79 1.78 -4.68 12.61
CA GLY A 79 2.56 -4.67 13.84
C GLY A 79 3.86 -3.88 13.68
N GLY A 80 4.78 -4.10 14.61
CA GLY A 80 6.05 -3.40 14.65
C GLY A 80 7.03 -4.01 15.64
N ASN A 81 8.26 -3.51 15.63
CA ASN A 81 9.28 -3.90 16.60
C ASN A 81 9.00 -3.25 17.97
N THR A 82 9.20 -4.00 19.06
CA THR A 82 8.92 -3.55 20.43
C THR A 82 10.14 -2.91 21.11
N GLY A 83 10.84 -2.01 20.42
CA GLY A 83 11.99 -1.27 20.98
C GLY A 83 13.37 -1.89 20.74
N LYS A 84 13.46 -3.01 20.03
CA LYS A 84 14.74 -3.60 19.61
C LYS A 84 14.64 -4.10 18.15
N THR A 85 15.76 -4.24 17.46
CA THR A 85 15.75 -4.91 16.15
C THR A 85 15.28 -6.36 16.28
N ASN A 86 14.68 -6.92 15.22
CA ASN A 86 14.21 -8.30 15.17
C ASN A 86 13.23 -8.68 16.30
N SER A 87 12.32 -7.77 16.68
CA SER A 87 11.35 -7.96 17.77
C SER A 87 9.92 -7.70 17.30
N PHE A 88 9.61 -8.09 16.05
CA PHE A 88 8.30 -7.84 15.47
C PHE A 88 7.21 -8.53 16.29
N ALA A 89 6.24 -7.74 16.76
CA ALA A 89 5.04 -8.22 17.42
C ALA A 89 3.82 -7.79 16.61
N GLY A 90 2.97 -8.75 16.26
CA GLY A 90 1.72 -8.48 15.54
C GLY A 90 0.74 -7.67 16.39
N ALA A 91 0.12 -6.67 15.78
CA ALA A 91 -0.95 -5.88 16.36
C ALA A 91 -2.26 -6.67 16.31
N ASN A 92 -3.04 -6.61 17.39
CA ASN A 92 -4.38 -7.15 17.37
C ASN A 92 -5.32 -6.16 16.69
N ILE A 93 -5.69 -6.43 15.44
CA ILE A 93 -6.58 -5.56 14.64
C ILE A 93 -7.95 -5.42 15.28
N GLU A 94 -8.46 -6.47 15.92
CA GLU A 94 -9.75 -6.45 16.59
C GLU A 94 -9.74 -5.49 17.78
N ASP A 95 -8.68 -5.53 18.59
CA ASP A 95 -8.50 -4.59 19.69
C ASP A 95 -8.25 -3.15 19.19
N LEU A 96 -7.37 -2.99 18.20
CA LEU A 96 -7.03 -1.70 17.61
C LEU A 96 -8.25 -0.96 17.05
N THR A 97 -9.21 -1.71 16.50
CA THR A 97 -10.40 -1.17 15.83
C THR A 97 -11.67 -1.24 16.67
N GLY A 98 -11.60 -1.77 17.90
CA GLY A 98 -12.78 -1.98 18.75
C GLY A 98 -13.78 -2.98 18.16
N GLY A 99 -13.28 -4.00 17.44
CA GLY A 99 -14.07 -5.09 16.87
C GLY A 99 -14.65 -4.83 15.48
N VAL A 100 -14.42 -3.65 14.89
CA VAL A 100 -14.96 -3.31 13.55
C VAL A 100 -14.27 -4.12 12.44
N TYR A 101 -12.97 -4.35 12.58
CA TYR A 101 -12.19 -5.23 11.71
C TYR A 101 -11.54 -6.34 12.53
N ASN A 102 -11.31 -7.49 11.92
CA ASN A 102 -10.58 -8.58 12.53
C ASN A 102 -9.63 -9.22 11.51
N ALA A 103 -8.58 -9.88 11.98
CA ALA A 103 -7.57 -10.46 11.11
C ALA A 103 -8.10 -11.60 10.21
N LYS A 104 -9.15 -12.31 10.62
CA LYS A 104 -9.72 -13.45 9.86
C LYS A 104 -10.45 -13.00 8.60
N ASP A 105 -11.09 -11.84 8.65
CA ASP A 105 -11.87 -11.29 7.55
C ASP A 105 -11.12 -10.22 6.76
N LEU A 106 -9.94 -9.81 7.24
CA LEU A 106 -9.20 -8.69 6.67
C LEU A 106 -8.92 -8.87 5.19
N LEU A 107 -8.52 -10.08 4.77
CA LEU A 107 -8.18 -10.38 3.38
C LEU A 107 -9.41 -10.77 2.53
N LYS A 108 -10.63 -10.60 3.04
CA LYS A 108 -11.85 -10.93 2.30
C LYS A 108 -12.38 -9.70 1.58
N GLY A 109 -12.35 -9.75 0.24
CA GLY A 109 -12.91 -8.71 -0.62
C GLY A 109 -12.32 -7.33 -0.32
N LYS A 110 -13.18 -6.34 -0.06
CA LYS A 110 -12.77 -4.95 0.18
C LYS A 110 -12.28 -4.65 1.61
N THR A 111 -12.32 -5.63 2.52
CA THR A 111 -12.07 -5.40 3.95
C THR A 111 -10.67 -4.83 4.19
N LEU A 112 -9.65 -5.33 3.50
CA LEU A 112 -8.28 -4.87 3.63
C LEU A 112 -8.14 -3.40 3.23
N ILE A 113 -8.67 -3.01 2.07
CA ILE A 113 -8.56 -1.63 1.59
C ILE A 113 -9.37 -0.67 2.46
N CYS A 114 -10.54 -1.10 2.94
CA CYS A 114 -11.35 -0.35 3.90
C CYS A 114 -10.61 -0.13 5.22
N PHE A 115 -9.93 -1.15 5.73
CA PHE A 115 -9.09 -1.04 6.92
C PHE A 115 -7.88 -0.15 6.66
N ALA A 116 -7.09 -0.39 5.61
CA ALA A 116 -5.84 0.31 5.33
C ALA A 116 -6.06 1.82 5.11
N LEU A 117 -7.08 2.19 4.33
CA LEU A 117 -7.43 3.60 4.12
C LEU A 117 -7.81 4.27 5.44
N GLN A 118 -8.62 3.62 6.26
CA GLN A 118 -8.95 4.21 7.55
C GLN A 118 -7.75 4.22 8.48
N ALA A 119 -6.90 3.19 8.47
CA ALA A 119 -5.72 3.05 9.33
C ALA A 119 -4.71 4.15 9.04
N SER A 120 -4.67 4.64 7.80
CA SER A 120 -3.84 5.79 7.44
C SER A 120 -4.16 7.07 8.23
N GLN A 121 -5.37 7.19 8.81
CA GLN A 121 -5.72 8.31 9.68
C GLN A 121 -4.99 8.30 11.03
N ALA A 122 -4.48 7.13 11.47
CA ALA A 122 -3.72 7.02 12.69
C ALA A 122 -2.44 7.87 12.57
N GLY A 123 -2.27 8.83 13.48
CA GLY A 123 -1.12 9.74 13.48
C GLY A 123 -1.23 10.94 12.52
N MET A 124 -2.34 11.12 11.79
CA MET A 124 -2.55 12.33 10.98
C MET A 124 -2.74 13.57 11.86
N ALA A 125 -2.10 14.67 11.47
CA ALA A 125 -2.39 15.99 12.05
C ALA A 125 -3.78 16.49 11.64
N ALA A 126 -4.38 17.39 12.44
CA ALA A 126 -5.75 17.86 12.23
C ALA A 126 -6.09 18.34 10.80
N PRO A 127 -5.22 19.07 10.07
CA PRO A 127 -5.51 19.44 8.68
C PRO A 127 -5.63 18.24 7.74
N ALA A 128 -4.78 17.23 7.91
CA ALA A 128 -4.82 16.00 7.12
C ALA A 128 -6.06 15.17 7.45
N SER A 129 -6.43 15.08 8.73
CA SER A 129 -7.66 14.40 9.16
C SER A 129 -8.92 15.05 8.58
N LYS A 130 -8.95 16.39 8.48
CA LYS A 130 -10.05 17.11 7.82
C LYS A 130 -10.14 16.77 6.33
N LEU A 131 -9.00 16.79 5.62
CA LEU A 131 -8.97 16.43 4.20
C LEU A 131 -9.42 14.97 3.98
N PHE A 132 -8.99 14.06 4.86
CA PHE A 132 -9.43 12.67 4.82
C PHE A 132 -10.96 12.57 4.95
N ALA A 133 -11.55 13.25 5.95
CA ALA A 133 -12.99 13.26 6.16
C ALA A 133 -13.76 13.81 4.96
N GLU A 134 -13.22 14.83 4.28
CA GLU A 134 -13.88 15.45 3.13
C GLU A 134 -13.73 14.65 1.83
N LYS A 135 -12.60 13.97 1.62
CA LYS A 135 -12.25 13.37 0.32
C LYS A 135 -12.24 11.85 0.31
N VAL A 136 -11.86 11.22 1.42
CA VAL A 136 -11.68 9.77 1.50
C VAL A 136 -12.88 9.10 2.18
N ALA A 137 -13.45 9.69 3.22
CA ALA A 137 -14.63 9.12 3.90
C ALA A 137 -15.85 8.91 2.97
N PRO A 138 -16.16 9.79 2.00
CA PRO A 138 -17.24 9.53 1.03
C PRO A 138 -16.94 8.33 0.14
N VAL A 139 -15.68 8.13 -0.25
CA VAL A 139 -15.26 6.96 -1.05
C VAL A 139 -15.45 5.68 -0.23
N LEU A 140 -15.00 5.67 1.02
CA LEU A 140 -15.22 4.56 1.95
C LEU A 140 -16.70 4.22 2.11
N SER A 141 -17.56 5.24 2.26
CA SER A 141 -19.01 5.06 2.35
C SER A 141 -19.60 4.49 1.05
N SER A 142 -19.20 5.02 -0.11
CA SER A 142 -19.66 4.51 -1.42
C SER A 142 -19.24 3.06 -1.67
N MET A 143 -18.09 2.67 -1.12
CA MET A 143 -17.62 1.29 -1.14
C MET A 143 -18.31 0.42 -0.11
N GLY A 144 -19.14 0.95 0.81
CA GLY A 144 -19.77 0.20 1.89
C GLY A 144 -18.77 -0.34 2.91
N CYS A 145 -17.71 0.43 3.20
CA CYS A 145 -16.73 0.11 4.24
C CYS A 145 -17.31 0.36 5.65
N PRO A 146 -17.12 -0.56 6.62
CA PRO A 146 -17.41 -0.29 8.02
C PRO A 146 -16.60 0.89 8.55
N MET A 147 -17.27 1.94 9.04
CA MET A 147 -16.61 3.16 9.49
C MET A 147 -16.07 3.01 10.92
N LEU A 148 -14.79 3.30 11.11
CA LEU A 148 -14.15 3.39 12.41
C LEU A 148 -14.48 4.71 13.06
N LYS A 149 -14.93 4.65 14.32
CA LYS A 149 -15.18 5.86 15.12
C LYS A 149 -13.87 6.43 15.68
N GLN A 150 -13.00 5.56 16.16
CA GLN A 150 -11.71 5.91 16.73
C GLN A 150 -10.80 4.68 16.76
N TYR A 151 -9.48 4.91 16.82
CA TYR A 151 -8.49 3.87 17.10
C TYR A 151 -8.29 3.70 18.60
N ASN A 152 -8.12 2.45 19.05
CA ASN A 152 -7.55 2.18 20.36
C ASN A 152 -6.04 2.42 20.30
N ALA A 153 -5.61 3.68 20.44
CA ALA A 153 -4.19 4.04 20.41
C ALA A 153 -3.37 3.35 21.52
N THR A 154 -4.00 2.97 22.64
CA THR A 154 -3.32 2.23 23.71
C THR A 154 -2.86 0.84 23.24
N ALA A 155 -3.57 0.22 22.30
CA ALA A 155 -3.15 -1.04 21.68
C ALA A 155 -1.83 -0.92 20.91
N LEU A 156 -1.40 0.30 20.57
CA LEU A 156 -0.13 0.57 19.90
C LEU A 156 1.02 0.89 20.88
N GLY A 157 0.75 1.00 22.19
CA GLY A 157 1.73 1.48 23.17
C GLY A 157 2.99 0.61 23.34
N ILE A 158 2.99 -0.62 22.81
CA ILE A 158 4.17 -1.48 22.79
C ILE A 158 5.16 -1.14 21.66
N TYR A 159 4.73 -0.33 20.68
CA TYR A 159 5.52 0.09 19.54
C TYR A 159 6.09 1.50 19.81
N PRO A 160 7.42 1.66 19.89
CA PRO A 160 8.01 2.98 20.07
C PRO A 160 7.66 3.92 18.91
N GLY A 161 7.22 5.13 19.24
CA GLY A 161 6.88 6.18 18.26
C GLY A 161 5.49 6.07 17.65
N ALA A 162 4.67 5.11 18.12
CA ALA A 162 3.25 5.04 17.80
C ALA A 162 2.39 5.99 18.63
#